data_AF-A0A1Q7CP12-F1
#
_entry.id   AF-A0A1Q7CP12-F1
#
_cell.length_a   1.000
_cell.length_b   1.000
_cell.length_c   1.000
_cell.angle_alpha   90.00
_cell.angle_beta   90.00
_cell.angle_gamma   90.00
#
_symmetry.space_group_name_H-M   'P 1'
#
loop_
_entity.id
_entity.type
_entity.pdbx_description
1 polymer ?
#
loop_
_entity_poly.entity_id
_entity_poly.type
_entity_poly.pdbx_seq_one_letter_code
_entity_poly.pdbx_strand_id
1 'polypeptide(L)'
;MTSTAMVAGTIKQETSLEAGRHAYESSEYVKAVQALQAAAAKDPQNADVQLLLAKSYLELQQHDAAIKSAERAVAIDAQNSIYHEWLGRAYGEKADHASWFSAISLAKKTRKEFETAVQLDAKNFSARQALIEFDCSAPGLVGGGEDKALPQIQQLAEMDAAEGHYARGNCRRQKKDFAAADQEFTQALESNPKSAELIYDIGDYAVKRNQPERLLAVADAGEHVTPRDPRKKFYRGVALVLKKENPEEAERLLKDYAERAPTRSGYPRPSAAHAWMGRLFEDQNKMEEAALEFESALKLDPKNKMAQEALKRLKKG
;
A
#
# COMPACT_ATOMS: atom_id res chain seq x y z
N MET A 1 17.79 57.58 -24.58
CA MET A 1 17.32 56.93 -23.35
C MET A 1 16.17 56.01 -23.72
N THR A 2 16.35 54.71 -23.60
CA THR A 2 15.40 53.73 -23.01
C THR A 2 16.01 52.36 -23.20
N SER A 3 16.45 51.80 -22.08
CA SER A 3 17.01 50.47 -21.91
C SER A 3 15.85 49.48 -21.83
N THR A 4 15.86 48.44 -22.68
CA THR A 4 14.93 47.32 -22.58
C THR A 4 15.68 46.15 -21.97
N ALA A 5 15.55 45.97 -20.66
CA ALA A 5 16.09 44.83 -19.94
C ALA A 5 15.24 43.59 -20.23
N MET A 6 15.86 42.55 -20.81
CA MET A 6 15.26 41.22 -20.88
C MET A 6 15.23 40.60 -19.48
N VAL A 7 14.03 40.27 -19.01
CA VAL A 7 13.83 39.47 -17.81
C VAL A 7 14.18 38.02 -18.16
N ALA A 8 15.40 37.60 -17.81
CA ALA A 8 15.78 36.20 -17.82
C ALA A 8 15.04 35.50 -16.68
N GLY A 9 13.98 34.76 -17.02
CA GLY A 9 13.35 33.81 -16.10
C GLY A 9 14.36 32.72 -15.75
N THR A 10 14.77 32.66 -14.49
CA THR A 10 15.55 31.54 -13.95
C THR A 10 14.64 30.32 -13.89
N ILE A 11 14.70 29.48 -14.92
CA ILE A 11 14.25 28.08 -14.81
C ILE A 11 15.19 27.45 -13.78
N LYS A 12 14.72 27.28 -12.55
CA LYS A 12 15.45 26.52 -11.52
C LYS A 12 15.66 25.12 -12.10
N GLN A 13 16.91 24.78 -12.41
CA GLN A 13 17.26 23.47 -12.93
C GLN A 13 16.93 22.44 -11.84
N GLU A 14 15.91 21.61 -12.08
CA GLU A 14 15.48 20.58 -11.13
C GLU A 14 16.65 19.65 -10.81
N THR A 15 16.91 19.44 -9.53
CA THR A 15 17.99 18.53 -9.12
C THR A 15 17.62 17.09 -9.46
N SER A 16 18.61 16.22 -9.65
CA SER A 16 18.36 14.80 -9.92
C SER A 16 17.58 14.10 -8.79
N LEU A 17 17.67 14.63 -7.55
CA LEU A 17 16.88 14.15 -6.41
C LEU A 17 15.40 14.58 -6.53
N GLU A 18 15.13 15.85 -6.84
CA GLU A 18 13.76 16.35 -7.04
C GLU A 18 13.07 15.62 -8.19
N ALA A 19 13.75 15.47 -9.33
CA ALA A 19 13.23 14.71 -10.46
C ALA A 19 12.95 13.24 -10.09
N GLY A 20 13.82 12.64 -9.28
CA GLY A 20 13.64 11.28 -8.76
C GLY A 20 12.43 11.15 -7.83
N ARG A 21 12.23 12.13 -6.93
CA ARG A 21 11.08 12.21 -6.04
C ARG A 21 9.78 12.41 -6.81
N HIS A 22 9.75 13.35 -7.75
CA HIS A 22 8.58 13.61 -8.58
C HIS A 22 8.18 12.37 -9.38
N ALA A 23 9.16 11.67 -9.98
CA ALA A 23 8.90 10.42 -10.68
C ALA A 23 8.38 9.31 -9.74
N TYR A 24 8.91 9.19 -8.51
CA TYR A 24 8.39 8.24 -7.52
C TYR A 24 6.94 8.54 -7.13
N GLU A 25 6.63 9.80 -6.84
CA GLU A 25 5.27 10.25 -6.50
C GLU A 25 4.29 10.05 -7.66
N SER A 26 4.76 10.21 -8.89
CA SER A 26 4.00 9.95 -10.12
C SER A 26 3.92 8.46 -10.50
N SER A 27 4.40 7.55 -9.65
CA SER A 27 4.47 6.10 -9.92
C SER A 27 5.32 5.70 -11.14
N GLU A 28 6.18 6.60 -11.63
CA GLU A 28 7.11 6.38 -12.74
C GLU A 28 8.43 5.78 -12.24
N TYR A 29 8.38 4.62 -11.58
CA TYR A 29 9.50 4.09 -10.79
C TYR A 29 10.78 3.85 -11.58
N VAL A 30 10.69 3.49 -12.87
CA VAL A 30 11.89 3.34 -13.71
C VAL A 30 12.61 4.67 -13.89
N LYS A 31 11.88 5.76 -14.13
CA LYS A 31 12.45 7.11 -14.21
C LYS A 31 12.96 7.57 -12.85
N ALA A 32 12.23 7.24 -11.78
CA ALA A 32 12.66 7.52 -10.42
C ALA A 32 14.02 6.89 -10.12
N VAL A 33 14.19 5.59 -10.41
CA VAL A 33 15.47 4.90 -10.25
C VAL A 33 16.58 5.57 -11.05
N GLN A 34 16.36 5.92 -12.32
CA GLN A 34 17.37 6.59 -13.15
C GLN A 34 17.84 7.93 -12.56
N ALA A 35 16.89 8.79 -12.18
CA ALA A 35 17.19 10.10 -11.61
C ALA A 35 17.86 9.98 -10.23
N LEU A 36 17.39 9.06 -9.39
CA LEU A 36 17.94 8.82 -8.06
C LEU A 36 19.34 8.18 -8.10
N GLN A 37 19.63 7.32 -9.07
CA GLN A 37 20.99 6.82 -9.29
C GLN A 37 21.95 7.96 -9.66
N ALA A 38 21.52 8.90 -10.51
CA ALA A 38 22.31 10.09 -10.82
C ALA A 38 22.50 11.00 -9.59
N ALA A 39 21.49 11.11 -8.72
CA ALA A 39 21.61 11.81 -7.45
C ALA A 39 22.60 11.13 -6.50
N ALA A 40 22.51 9.80 -6.35
CA ALA A 40 23.41 9.01 -5.51
C ALA A 40 24.87 9.05 -5.99
N ALA A 41 25.10 9.22 -7.30
CA ALA A 41 26.45 9.39 -7.84
C ALA A 41 27.07 10.74 -7.47
N LYS A 42 26.26 11.79 -7.35
CA LYS A 42 26.70 13.14 -6.94
C LYS A 42 26.90 13.26 -5.44
N ASP A 43 26.03 12.61 -4.66
CA ASP A 43 26.09 12.58 -3.21
C ASP A 43 25.92 11.15 -2.67
N PRO A 44 27.01 10.35 -2.63
CA PRO A 44 26.97 8.96 -2.18
C PRO A 44 26.68 8.77 -0.68
N GLN A 45 26.65 9.85 0.10
CA GLN A 45 26.37 9.84 1.54
C GLN A 45 24.96 10.36 1.86
N ASN A 46 24.10 10.50 0.84
CA ASN A 46 22.71 10.87 1.05
C ASN A 46 21.84 9.63 1.35
N ALA A 47 21.54 9.39 2.63
CA ALA A 47 20.74 8.24 3.03
C ALA A 47 19.29 8.30 2.50
N ASP A 48 18.71 9.50 2.35
CA ASP A 48 17.35 9.66 1.83
C ASP A 48 17.24 9.28 0.34
N VAL A 49 18.27 9.58 -0.45
CA VAL A 49 18.35 9.09 -1.85
C VAL A 49 18.38 7.56 -1.87
N GLN A 50 19.16 6.93 -0.99
CA GLN A 50 19.25 5.48 -0.90
C GLN A 50 17.94 4.84 -0.44
N LEU A 51 17.27 5.45 0.54
CA LEU A 51 15.94 5.03 0.96
C LEU A 51 14.93 5.11 -0.20
N LEU A 52 14.92 6.21 -0.95
CA LEU A 52 13.98 6.40 -2.05
C LEU A 52 14.27 5.46 -3.24
N LEU A 53 15.54 5.13 -3.48
CA LEU A 53 15.93 4.05 -4.40
C LEU A 53 15.37 2.71 -3.92
N ALA A 54 15.54 2.37 -2.64
CA ALA A 54 15.03 1.12 -2.09
C ALA A 54 13.51 1.00 -2.27
N LYS A 55 12.76 2.06 -1.95
CA LYS A 55 11.31 2.14 -2.19
C LYS A 55 10.95 1.98 -3.66
N SER A 56 11.67 2.65 -4.56
CA SER A 56 11.42 2.56 -6.01
C SER A 56 11.69 1.15 -6.55
N TYR A 57 12.74 0.49 -6.06
CA TYR A 57 13.03 -0.90 -6.42
C TYR A 57 12.00 -1.88 -5.87
N LEU A 58 11.46 -1.65 -4.66
CA LEU A 58 10.36 -2.45 -4.11
C LEU A 58 9.11 -2.38 -4.99
N GLU A 59 8.71 -1.19 -5.44
CA GLU A 59 7.58 -1.02 -6.35
C GLU A 59 7.80 -1.70 -7.71
N LEU A 60 9.07 -1.83 -8.13
CA LEU A 60 9.48 -2.56 -9.33
C LEU A 60 9.71 -4.06 -9.08
N GLN A 61 9.49 -4.57 -7.86
CA GLN A 61 9.79 -5.94 -7.43
C GLN A 61 11.26 -6.35 -7.63
N GLN A 62 12.18 -5.39 -7.67
CA GLN A 62 13.61 -5.61 -7.78
C GLN A 62 14.23 -5.77 -6.38
N HIS A 63 13.88 -6.86 -5.70
CA HIS A 63 14.17 -7.06 -4.27
C HIS A 63 15.67 -6.98 -3.91
N ASP A 64 16.55 -7.52 -4.76
CA ASP A 64 18.00 -7.47 -4.52
C ASP A 64 18.55 -6.03 -4.56
N ALA A 65 18.09 -5.24 -5.53
CA ALA A 65 18.47 -3.83 -5.63
C ALA A 65 17.88 -3.03 -4.48
N ALA A 66 16.64 -3.33 -4.08
CA ALA A 66 16.00 -2.72 -2.92
C ALA A 66 16.79 -2.94 -1.62
N ILE A 67 17.17 -4.20 -1.34
CA ILE A 67 17.99 -4.56 -0.18
C ILE A 67 19.31 -3.80 -0.21
N LYS A 68 20.02 -3.80 -1.34
CA LYS A 68 21.32 -3.11 -1.46
C LYS A 68 21.21 -1.61 -1.15
N SER A 69 20.18 -0.95 -1.66
CA SER A 69 19.94 0.47 -1.39
C SER A 69 19.51 0.72 0.06
N ALA A 70 18.66 -0.13 0.64
CA ALA A 70 18.25 -0.01 2.04
C ALA A 70 19.42 -0.27 3.02
N GLU A 71 20.26 -1.27 2.75
CA GLU A 71 21.51 -1.52 3.51
C GLU A 71 22.44 -0.32 3.44
N ARG A 72 22.51 0.35 2.29
CA ARG A 72 23.31 1.58 2.14
C ARG A 72 22.73 2.74 2.96
N ALA A 73 21.42 2.91 3.01
CA ALA A 73 20.77 3.92 3.84
C ALA A 73 21.09 3.70 5.34
N VAL A 74 20.95 2.46 5.83
CA VAL A 74 21.32 2.08 7.21
C VAL A 74 22.81 2.25 7.47
N ALA A 75 23.69 1.97 6.50
CA ALA A 75 25.13 2.14 6.66
C ALA A 75 25.55 3.62 6.75
N ILE A 76 24.78 4.55 6.17
CA ILE A 76 25.02 5.99 6.26
C ILE A 76 24.51 6.53 7.60
N ASP A 77 23.31 6.12 8.02
CA ASP A 77 22.73 6.49 9.31
C ASP A 77 22.00 5.30 9.95
N ALA A 78 22.70 4.63 10.85
CA ALA A 78 22.22 3.45 11.57
C ALA A 78 21.32 3.78 12.78
N GLN A 79 21.01 5.06 13.03
CA GLN A 79 20.11 5.46 14.13
C GLN A 79 18.74 5.90 13.62
N ASN A 80 18.51 5.83 12.31
CA ASN A 80 17.24 6.15 11.70
C ASN A 80 16.30 4.93 11.68
N SER A 81 15.24 4.98 12.49
CA SER A 81 14.22 3.93 12.56
C SER A 81 13.59 3.61 11.19
N ILE A 82 13.38 4.61 10.33
CA ILE A 82 12.74 4.43 9.01
C ILE A 82 13.65 3.61 8.08
N TYR A 83 14.97 3.78 8.14
CA TYR A 83 15.87 3.02 7.28
C TYR A 83 15.89 1.53 7.64
N HIS A 84 15.88 1.22 8.94
CA HIS A 84 15.72 -0.15 9.43
C HIS A 84 14.35 -0.74 9.06
N GLU A 85 13.27 0.04 9.17
CA GLU A 85 11.93 -0.40 8.72
C GLU A 85 11.94 -0.82 7.26
N TRP A 86 12.46 0.03 6.36
CA TRP A 86 12.46 -0.25 4.93
C TRP A 86 13.43 -1.36 4.53
N LEU A 87 14.54 -1.54 5.26
CA LEU A 87 15.40 -2.70 5.09
C LEU A 87 14.69 -4.01 5.51
N GLY A 88 13.95 -3.98 6.62
CA GLY A 88 13.09 -5.08 7.04
C GLY A 88 12.06 -5.44 5.97
N ARG A 89 11.34 -4.46 5.43
CA ARG A 89 10.39 -4.65 4.32
C ARG A 89 11.07 -5.26 3.09
N ALA A 90 12.26 -4.80 2.73
CA ALA A 90 13.02 -5.34 1.60
C ALA A 90 13.44 -6.80 1.78
N TYR A 91 13.86 -7.18 3.00
CA TYR A 91 14.13 -8.58 3.31
C TYR A 91 12.86 -9.44 3.31
N GLY A 92 11.75 -8.94 3.84
CA GLY A 92 10.47 -9.64 3.90
C GLY A 92 9.91 -9.95 2.52
N GLU A 93 9.82 -8.94 1.65
CA GLU A 93 9.38 -9.09 0.25
C GLU A 93 10.24 -10.10 -0.52
N LYS A 94 11.55 -10.10 -0.28
CA LYS A 94 12.43 -11.11 -0.88
C LYS A 94 12.17 -12.50 -0.31
N ALA A 95 11.88 -12.62 0.99
CA ALA A 95 11.62 -13.90 1.64
C ALA A 95 10.35 -14.57 1.06
N ASP A 96 9.30 -13.79 0.80
CA ASP A 96 8.04 -14.27 0.23
C ASP A 96 8.17 -14.86 -1.17
N HIS A 97 9.20 -14.47 -1.91
CA HIS A 97 9.50 -14.94 -3.26
C HIS A 97 10.69 -15.92 -3.32
N ALA A 98 11.32 -16.21 -2.18
CA ALA A 98 12.50 -17.08 -2.11
C ALA A 98 12.13 -18.54 -1.85
N SER A 99 13.08 -19.44 -2.13
CA SER A 99 12.96 -20.82 -1.68
C SER A 99 12.95 -20.88 -0.14
N TRP A 100 12.31 -21.91 0.41
CA TRP A 100 12.15 -22.11 1.85
C TRP A 100 13.43 -21.86 2.68
N PHE A 101 14.58 -22.43 2.24
CA PHE A 101 15.83 -22.29 2.98
C PHE A 101 16.36 -20.86 3.01
N SER A 102 16.27 -20.14 1.89
CA SER A 102 16.65 -18.73 1.80
C SER A 102 15.67 -17.84 2.59
N ALA A 103 14.38 -18.17 2.54
CA ALA A 103 13.33 -17.45 3.24
C ALA A 103 13.53 -17.45 4.76
N ILE A 104 14.03 -18.54 5.36
CA ILE A 104 14.33 -18.61 6.80
C ILE A 104 15.36 -17.54 7.21
N SER A 105 16.45 -17.42 6.46
CA SER A 105 17.51 -16.44 6.75
C SER A 105 17.01 -15.02 6.59
N LEU A 106 16.29 -14.75 5.50
CA LEU A 106 15.70 -13.44 5.21
C LEU A 106 14.62 -13.06 6.24
N ALA A 107 13.78 -13.99 6.69
CA ALA A 107 12.77 -13.76 7.72
C ALA A 107 13.40 -13.37 9.06
N LYS A 108 14.50 -14.04 9.46
CA LYS A 108 15.24 -13.65 10.67
C LYS A 108 15.82 -12.24 10.56
N LYS A 109 16.36 -11.86 9.40
CA LYS A 109 16.82 -10.49 9.15
C LYS A 109 15.66 -9.49 9.19
N THR A 110 14.55 -9.80 8.52
CA THR A 110 13.32 -9.00 8.51
C THR A 110 12.88 -8.62 9.91
N ARG A 111 12.70 -9.64 10.77
CA ARG A 111 12.31 -9.44 12.17
C ARG A 111 13.31 -8.57 12.94
N LYS A 112 14.61 -8.84 12.80
CA LYS A 112 15.67 -8.08 13.48
C LYS A 112 15.64 -6.59 13.10
N GLU A 113 15.45 -6.29 11.82
CA GLU A 113 15.42 -4.90 11.35
C GLU A 113 14.15 -4.18 11.86
N PHE A 114 12.99 -4.85 11.91
CA PHE A 114 11.79 -4.28 12.53
C PHE A 114 11.96 -4.06 14.04
N GLU A 115 12.55 -5.01 14.77
CA GLU A 115 12.86 -4.84 16.18
C GLU A 115 13.79 -3.64 16.41
N THR A 116 14.82 -3.49 15.56
CA THR A 116 15.75 -2.36 15.62
C THR A 116 15.03 -1.04 15.36
N ALA A 117 14.16 -0.99 14.34
CA ALA A 117 13.37 0.20 14.04
C ALA A 117 12.47 0.61 15.23
N VAL A 118 11.79 -0.34 15.87
CA VAL A 118 10.95 -0.07 17.05
C VAL A 118 11.77 0.35 18.27
N GLN A 119 12.98 -0.19 18.44
CA GLN A 119 13.90 0.21 19.51
C GLN A 119 14.44 1.64 19.33
N LEU A 120 14.75 2.02 18.08
CA LEU A 120 15.25 3.36 17.74
C LEU A 120 14.16 4.42 17.86
N ASP A 121 12.91 4.10 17.49
CA ASP A 121 11.76 4.99 17.65
C ASP A 121 10.51 4.21 18.05
N ALA A 122 10.15 4.32 19.33
CA ALA A 122 8.95 3.68 19.88
C ALA A 122 7.64 4.21 19.26
N LYS A 123 7.68 5.39 18.62
CA LYS A 123 6.55 6.02 17.90
C LYS A 123 6.55 5.75 16.40
N ASN A 124 7.46 4.92 15.89
CA ASN A 124 7.35 4.41 14.53
C ASN A 124 6.23 3.34 14.47
N PHE A 125 4.99 3.81 14.32
CA PHE A 125 3.79 2.97 14.19
C PHE A 125 3.94 1.97 13.04
N SER A 126 4.49 2.40 11.89
CA SER A 126 4.69 1.53 10.71
C SER A 126 5.64 0.37 11.02
N ALA A 127 6.78 0.63 11.65
CA ALA A 127 7.71 -0.42 12.04
C ALA A 127 7.12 -1.38 13.09
N ARG A 128 6.38 -0.84 14.07
CA ARG A 128 5.71 -1.66 15.09
C ARG A 128 4.63 -2.54 14.50
N GLN A 129 3.81 -2.00 13.59
CA GLN A 129 2.83 -2.77 12.83
C GLN A 129 3.50 -3.87 12.00
N ALA A 130 4.58 -3.56 11.28
CA ALA A 130 5.32 -4.55 10.49
C ALA A 130 5.91 -5.67 11.36
N LEU A 131 6.42 -5.34 12.56
CA LEU A 131 6.86 -6.33 13.54
C LEU A 131 5.70 -7.22 14.01
N ILE A 132 4.55 -6.62 14.36
CA ILE A 132 3.36 -7.37 14.78
C ILE A 132 2.86 -8.29 13.67
N GLU A 133 2.79 -7.78 12.43
CA GLU A 133 2.37 -8.57 11.27
C GLU A 133 3.33 -9.74 11.03
N PHE A 134 4.64 -9.50 11.13
CA PHE A 134 5.64 -10.57 11.07
C PHE A 134 5.38 -11.59 12.19
N ASP A 135 5.25 -11.15 13.43
CA ASP A 135 5.07 -12.04 14.57
C ASP A 135 3.76 -12.85 14.48
N CYS A 136 2.70 -12.28 13.91
CA CYS A 136 1.41 -12.98 13.73
C CYS A 136 1.34 -13.91 12.52
N SER A 137 2.19 -13.72 11.51
CA SER A 137 2.16 -14.49 10.25
C SER A 137 3.27 -15.54 10.14
N ALA A 138 4.45 -15.23 10.67
CA ALA A 138 5.64 -16.04 10.47
C ALA A 138 5.64 -17.29 11.38
N PRO A 139 6.22 -18.42 10.93
CA PRO A 139 6.38 -19.59 11.78
C PRO A 139 7.24 -19.31 13.03
N GLY A 140 6.97 -20.02 14.13
CA GLY A 140 7.74 -19.86 15.38
C GLY A 140 9.25 -20.05 15.21
N LEU A 141 9.68 -20.91 14.27
CA LEU A 141 11.11 -21.19 14.01
C LEU A 141 11.90 -19.98 13.49
N VAL A 142 11.23 -19.02 12.84
CA VAL A 142 11.86 -17.77 12.34
C VAL A 142 11.61 -16.58 13.27
N GLY A 143 11.02 -16.84 14.43
CA GLY A 143 10.77 -15.80 15.42
C GLY A 143 9.33 -15.30 15.47
N GLY A 144 8.39 -15.85 14.70
CA GLY A 144 6.97 -15.53 14.87
C GLY A 144 6.36 -16.11 16.15
N GLY A 145 5.07 -15.85 16.35
CA GLY A 145 4.29 -16.23 17.53
C GLY A 145 3.42 -15.08 18.06
N GLU A 146 2.15 -15.37 18.37
CA GLU A 146 1.22 -14.38 18.95
C GLU A 146 1.71 -13.88 20.33
N ASP A 147 2.40 -14.72 21.08
CA ASP A 147 3.06 -14.39 22.35
C ASP A 147 4.03 -13.22 22.22
N LYS A 148 4.63 -13.02 21.04
CA LYS A 148 5.54 -11.89 20.76
C LYS A 148 4.81 -10.67 20.23
N ALA A 149 3.73 -10.88 19.47
CA ALA A 149 2.89 -9.81 18.97
C ALA A 149 2.10 -9.12 20.08
N LEU A 150 1.59 -9.86 21.08
CA LEU A 150 0.70 -9.34 22.12
C LEU A 150 1.28 -8.14 22.90
N PRO A 151 2.53 -8.17 23.40
CA PRO A 151 3.12 -6.99 24.05
C PRO A 151 3.21 -5.78 23.12
N GLN A 152 3.50 -5.99 21.84
CA GLN A 152 3.59 -4.92 20.85
C GLN A 152 2.22 -4.32 20.55
N ILE A 153 1.17 -5.16 20.44
CA ILE A 153 -0.22 -4.73 20.27
C ILE A 153 -0.69 -3.94 21.49
N GLN A 154 -0.34 -4.37 22.70
CA GLN A 154 -0.71 -3.66 23.93
C GLN A 154 -0.08 -2.26 23.97
N GLN A 155 1.21 -2.15 23.68
CA GLN A 155 1.88 -0.84 23.60
C GLN A 155 1.27 0.05 22.52
N LEU A 156 0.94 -0.51 21.36
CA LEU A 156 0.29 0.21 20.28
C LEU A 156 -1.09 0.73 20.69
N ALA A 157 -1.89 -0.09 21.38
CA ALA A 157 -3.22 0.26 21.88
C ALA A 157 -3.19 1.36 22.95
N GLU A 158 -2.15 1.40 23.79
CA GLU A 158 -1.94 2.48 24.77
C GLU A 158 -1.61 3.82 24.10
N MET A 159 -0.97 3.78 22.93
CA MET A 159 -0.60 4.98 22.17
C MET A 159 -1.75 5.48 21.30
N ASP A 160 -2.42 4.59 20.60
CA ASP A 160 -3.59 4.89 19.78
C ASP A 160 -4.52 3.65 19.70
N ALA A 161 -5.75 3.81 20.16
CA ALA A 161 -6.70 2.71 20.26
C ALA A 161 -7.03 2.11 18.87
N ALA A 162 -7.12 2.95 17.83
CA ALA A 162 -7.43 2.49 16.49
C ALA A 162 -6.31 1.59 15.94
N GLU A 163 -5.06 1.99 16.16
CA GLU A 163 -3.87 1.22 15.81
C GLU A 163 -3.83 -0.13 16.54
N GLY A 164 -4.13 -0.15 17.84
CA GLY A 164 -4.20 -1.37 18.64
C GLY A 164 -5.26 -2.36 18.15
N HIS A 165 -6.48 -1.87 17.88
CA HIS A 165 -7.56 -2.68 17.32
C HIS A 165 -7.21 -3.19 15.92
N TYR A 166 -6.66 -2.35 15.05
CA TYR A 166 -6.22 -2.76 13.72
C TYR A 166 -5.17 -3.88 13.77
N ALA A 167 -4.15 -3.73 14.62
CA ALA A 167 -3.11 -4.74 14.78
C ALA A 167 -3.67 -6.08 15.29
N ARG A 168 -4.59 -6.05 16.26
CA ARG A 168 -5.30 -7.24 16.74
C ARG A 168 -6.14 -7.88 15.65
N GLY A 169 -6.86 -7.08 14.86
CA GLY A 169 -7.65 -7.53 13.72
C GLY A 169 -6.81 -8.23 12.66
N ASN A 170 -5.63 -7.67 12.34
CA ASN A 170 -4.67 -8.31 11.42
C ASN A 170 -4.20 -9.67 11.93
N CYS A 171 -3.84 -9.79 13.21
CA CYS A 171 -3.47 -11.09 13.78
C CYS A 171 -4.60 -12.13 13.71
N ARG A 172 -5.85 -11.72 13.99
CA ARG A 172 -7.03 -12.58 13.83
C ARG A 172 -7.25 -12.98 12.37
N ARG A 173 -7.08 -12.05 11.43
CA ARG A 173 -7.16 -12.29 9.99
C ARG A 173 -6.14 -13.34 9.54
N GLN A 174 -4.89 -13.25 9.98
CA GLN A 174 -3.85 -14.24 9.63
C GLN A 174 -4.21 -15.64 10.13
N LYS A 175 -4.85 -15.74 11.30
CA LYS A 175 -5.37 -16.98 11.87
C LYS A 175 -6.70 -17.46 11.25
N LYS A 176 -7.22 -16.73 10.26
CA LYS A 176 -8.53 -16.99 9.62
C LYS A 176 -9.72 -16.91 10.58
N ASP A 177 -9.54 -16.29 11.74
CA ASP A 177 -10.63 -15.93 12.65
C ASP A 177 -11.28 -14.64 12.15
N PHE A 178 -12.02 -14.77 11.05
CA PHE A 178 -12.58 -13.61 10.35
C PHE A 178 -13.65 -12.90 11.17
N ALA A 179 -14.40 -13.62 12.01
CA ALA A 179 -15.40 -13.01 12.87
C ALA A 179 -14.76 -12.09 13.92
N ALA A 180 -13.69 -12.54 14.58
CA ALA A 180 -12.94 -11.68 15.49
C ALA A 180 -12.25 -10.53 14.73
N ALA A 181 -11.64 -10.81 13.58
CA ALA A 181 -11.02 -9.76 12.76
C ALA A 181 -12.03 -8.67 12.36
N ASP A 182 -13.26 -9.07 12.00
CA ASP A 182 -14.35 -8.16 11.67
C ASP A 182 -14.69 -7.25 12.86
N GLN A 183 -14.80 -7.80 14.08
CA GLN A 183 -15.06 -7.00 15.28
C GLN A 183 -13.94 -6.00 15.55
N GLU A 184 -12.69 -6.43 15.42
CA GLU A 184 -11.52 -5.57 15.65
C GLU A 184 -11.42 -4.44 14.65
N PHE A 185 -11.64 -4.70 13.36
CA PHE A 185 -11.60 -3.65 12.34
C PHE A 185 -12.76 -2.66 12.49
N THR A 186 -13.93 -3.11 12.96
CA THR A 186 -15.01 -2.18 13.33
C THR A 186 -14.59 -1.27 14.48
N GLN A 187 -14.04 -1.84 15.56
CA GLN A 187 -13.55 -1.04 16.70
C GLN A 187 -12.42 -0.09 16.30
N ALA A 188 -11.54 -0.50 15.37
CA ALA A 188 -10.49 0.35 14.85
C ALA A 188 -11.06 1.60 14.14
N LEU A 189 -12.09 1.43 13.30
CA LEU A 189 -12.75 2.55 12.61
C LEU A 189 -13.55 3.44 13.58
N GLU A 190 -14.19 2.86 14.60
CA GLU A 190 -14.93 3.59 15.64
C GLU A 190 -14.00 4.38 16.59
N SER A 191 -12.73 3.99 16.67
CA SER A 191 -11.71 4.64 17.50
C SER A 191 -11.12 5.92 16.87
N ASN A 192 -11.75 6.46 15.82
CA ASN A 192 -11.29 7.66 15.10
C ASN A 192 -9.83 7.55 14.61
N PRO A 193 -9.54 6.62 13.70
CA PRO A 193 -8.19 6.42 13.17
C PRO A 193 -7.66 7.70 12.51
N LYS A 194 -6.37 7.96 12.70
CA LYS A 194 -5.69 9.16 12.16
C LYS A 194 -4.79 8.84 10.96
N SER A 195 -4.62 7.56 10.65
CA SER A 195 -3.75 7.04 9.59
C SER A 195 -4.61 6.61 8.40
N ALA A 196 -4.37 7.21 7.24
CA ALA A 196 -5.06 6.83 6.01
C ALA A 196 -4.70 5.39 5.59
N GLU A 197 -3.44 5.01 5.76
CA GLU A 197 -2.92 3.68 5.47
C GLU A 197 -3.69 2.60 6.25
N LEU A 198 -3.88 2.79 7.56
CA LEU A 198 -4.67 1.88 8.40
C LEU A 198 -6.11 1.76 7.89
N ILE A 199 -6.76 2.91 7.64
CA ILE A 199 -8.17 2.96 7.20
C ILE A 199 -8.36 2.18 5.89
N TYR A 200 -7.48 2.42 4.92
CA TYR A 200 -7.62 1.81 3.60
C TYR A 200 -7.14 0.36 3.55
N ASP A 201 -6.22 -0.06 4.42
CA ASP A 201 -5.91 -1.49 4.62
C ASP A 201 -7.14 -2.28 5.12
N ILE A 202 -7.92 -1.69 6.03
CA ILE A 202 -9.23 -2.24 6.43
C ILE A 202 -10.19 -2.29 5.24
N GLY A 203 -10.16 -1.26 4.37
CA GLY A 203 -10.88 -1.22 3.10
C GLY A 203 -10.56 -2.41 2.20
N ASP A 204 -9.28 -2.68 1.96
CA ASP A 204 -8.83 -3.80 1.13
C ASP A 204 -9.29 -5.16 1.68
N TYR A 205 -9.27 -5.30 3.01
CA TYR A 205 -9.86 -6.46 3.67
C TYR A 205 -11.37 -6.56 3.41
N ALA A 206 -12.11 -5.45 3.58
CA ALA A 206 -13.56 -5.40 3.42
C ALA A 206 -14.01 -5.68 1.97
N VAL A 207 -13.25 -5.23 0.96
CA VAL A 207 -13.50 -5.56 -0.46
C VAL A 207 -13.43 -7.08 -0.68
N LYS A 208 -12.37 -7.73 -0.19
CA LYS A 208 -12.20 -9.19 -0.34
C LYS A 208 -13.30 -10.00 0.37
N ARG A 209 -13.94 -9.41 1.38
CA ARG A 209 -14.98 -10.03 2.18
C ARG A 209 -16.40 -9.62 1.77
N ASN A 210 -16.55 -8.75 0.76
CA ASN A 210 -17.82 -8.18 0.31
C ASN A 210 -18.62 -7.55 1.46
N GLN A 211 -18.01 -6.63 2.21
CA GLN A 211 -18.62 -5.97 3.39
C GLN A 211 -18.96 -4.50 3.09
N PRO A 212 -20.11 -4.21 2.44
CA PRO A 212 -20.41 -2.87 1.95
C PRO A 212 -20.53 -1.82 3.07
N GLU A 213 -21.09 -2.16 4.23
CA GLU A 213 -21.24 -1.21 5.34
C GLU A 213 -19.88 -0.76 5.88
N ARG A 214 -18.93 -1.69 5.98
CA ARG A 214 -17.55 -1.37 6.37
C ARG A 214 -16.84 -0.53 5.31
N LEU A 215 -17.08 -0.80 4.02
CA LEU A 215 -16.51 0.01 2.94
C LEU A 215 -17.01 1.45 2.95
N LEU A 216 -18.28 1.68 3.31
CA LEU A 216 -18.81 3.03 3.52
C LEU A 216 -18.11 3.70 4.72
N ALA A 217 -17.99 3.00 5.85
CA ALA A 217 -17.28 3.52 7.02
C ALA A 217 -15.79 3.84 6.74
N VAL A 218 -15.12 3.00 5.94
CA VAL A 218 -13.74 3.24 5.46
C VAL A 218 -13.68 4.50 4.60
N ALA A 219 -14.61 4.67 3.66
CA ALA A 219 -14.64 5.86 2.81
C ALA A 219 -14.89 7.13 3.64
N ASP A 220 -15.76 7.07 4.65
CA ASP A 220 -16.09 8.20 5.53
C ASP A 220 -14.92 8.58 6.44
N ALA A 221 -14.29 7.60 7.07
CA ALA A 221 -13.08 7.82 7.86
C ALA A 221 -11.94 8.36 6.99
N GLY A 222 -11.76 7.81 5.79
CA GLY A 222 -10.75 8.24 4.83
C GLY A 222 -10.96 9.67 4.33
N GLU A 223 -12.22 10.08 4.09
CA GLU A 223 -12.58 11.47 3.75
C GLU A 223 -12.22 12.43 4.89
N HIS A 224 -12.47 12.04 6.14
CA HIS A 224 -12.16 12.89 7.30
C HIS A 224 -10.65 13.10 7.46
N VAL A 225 -9.84 12.04 7.32
CA VAL A 225 -8.38 12.10 7.52
C VAL A 225 -7.65 12.67 6.31
N THR A 226 -8.01 12.22 5.11
CA THR A 226 -7.38 12.64 3.85
C THR A 226 -8.42 13.01 2.78
N PRO A 227 -9.00 14.23 2.85
CA PRO A 227 -10.05 14.68 1.89
C PRO A 227 -9.63 14.69 0.42
N ARG A 228 -8.32 14.59 0.13
CA ARG A 228 -7.79 14.55 -1.25
C ARG A 228 -7.33 13.16 -1.69
N ASP A 229 -7.33 12.16 -0.82
CA ASP A 229 -6.96 10.80 -1.22
C ASP A 229 -8.04 10.21 -2.14
N PRO A 230 -7.68 9.65 -3.31
CA PRO A 230 -8.67 9.06 -4.22
C PRO A 230 -9.27 7.75 -3.71
N ARG A 231 -8.60 7.02 -2.80
CA ARG A 231 -8.99 5.68 -2.34
C ARG A 231 -10.41 5.62 -1.78
N LYS A 232 -10.88 6.66 -1.09
CA LYS A 232 -12.29 6.75 -0.63
C LYS A 232 -13.31 6.57 -1.76
N LYS A 233 -13.03 7.07 -2.98
CA LYS A 233 -13.93 6.95 -4.12
C LYS A 233 -14.03 5.51 -4.58
N PHE A 234 -12.90 4.80 -4.60
CA PHE A 234 -12.88 3.38 -4.87
C PHE A 234 -13.73 2.61 -3.85
N TYR A 235 -13.45 2.74 -2.55
CA TYR A 235 -14.17 1.96 -1.54
C TYR A 235 -15.66 2.30 -1.48
N ARG A 236 -16.04 3.59 -1.59
CA ARG A 236 -17.45 4.00 -1.67
C ARG A 236 -18.13 3.48 -2.94
N GLY A 237 -17.47 3.59 -4.09
CA GLY A 237 -17.97 3.04 -5.36
C GLY A 237 -18.22 1.54 -5.27
N VAL A 238 -17.26 0.77 -4.76
CA VAL A 238 -17.41 -0.68 -4.54
C VAL A 238 -18.55 -1.00 -3.57
N ALA A 239 -18.71 -0.23 -2.50
CA ALA A 239 -19.81 -0.41 -1.57
C ALA A 239 -21.17 -0.24 -2.25
N LEU A 240 -21.33 0.80 -3.08
CA LEU A 240 -22.56 1.07 -3.83
C LEU A 240 -22.88 -0.06 -4.84
N VAL A 241 -21.86 -0.58 -5.55
CA VAL A 241 -22.03 -1.76 -6.42
C VAL A 241 -22.53 -2.96 -5.62
N LEU A 242 -21.91 -3.26 -4.46
CA LEU A 242 -22.30 -4.38 -3.61
C LEU A 242 -23.72 -4.26 -3.06
N LYS A 243 -24.16 -3.05 -2.72
CA LYS A 243 -25.51 -2.77 -2.23
C LYS A 243 -26.56 -2.67 -3.34
N LYS A 244 -26.14 -2.55 -4.60
CA LYS A 244 -27.01 -2.25 -5.75
C LYS A 244 -27.76 -0.92 -5.58
N GLU A 245 -27.08 0.07 -5.02
CA GLU A 245 -27.62 1.41 -4.75
C GLU A 245 -26.88 2.46 -5.57
N ASN A 246 -27.59 3.47 -6.07
CA ASN A 246 -27.04 4.62 -6.81
C ASN A 246 -25.99 4.24 -7.87
N PRO A 247 -26.34 3.41 -8.86
CA PRO A 247 -25.37 2.87 -9.80
C PRO A 247 -24.64 3.94 -10.62
N GLU A 248 -25.30 5.07 -10.93
CA GLU A 248 -24.68 6.20 -11.64
C GLU A 248 -23.54 6.83 -10.81
N GLU A 249 -23.73 6.94 -9.49
CA GLU A 249 -22.71 7.45 -8.58
C GLU A 249 -21.56 6.44 -8.42
N ALA A 250 -21.88 5.15 -8.34
CA ALA A 250 -20.89 4.09 -8.28
C ALA A 250 -19.96 4.13 -9.51
N GLU A 251 -20.54 4.21 -10.71
CA GLU A 251 -19.80 4.35 -11.97
C GLU A 251 -18.91 5.58 -11.96
N ARG A 252 -19.47 6.75 -11.61
CA ARG A 252 -18.74 8.02 -11.58
C ARG A 252 -17.53 7.97 -10.63
N LEU A 253 -17.70 7.41 -9.43
CA LEU A 253 -16.64 7.28 -8.43
C LEU A 253 -15.54 6.33 -8.87
N LEU A 254 -15.90 5.15 -9.40
CA LEU A 254 -14.95 4.14 -9.86
C LEU A 254 -14.17 4.62 -11.09
N LYS A 255 -14.85 5.30 -12.03
CA LYS A 255 -14.21 5.90 -13.20
C LYS A 255 -13.19 6.98 -12.82
N ASP A 256 -13.58 7.92 -11.96
CA ASP A 256 -12.66 8.96 -11.50
C ASP A 256 -11.44 8.36 -10.77
N TYR A 257 -11.65 7.32 -9.97
CA TYR A 257 -10.55 6.59 -9.35
C TYR A 257 -9.62 5.96 -10.39
N ALA A 258 -10.16 5.24 -11.38
CA ALA A 258 -9.38 4.56 -12.41
C ALA A 258 -8.52 5.53 -13.23
N GLU A 259 -9.00 6.76 -13.48
CA GLU A 259 -8.30 7.77 -14.27
C GLU A 259 -7.20 8.51 -13.49
N ARG A 260 -7.32 8.63 -12.16
CA ARG A 260 -6.50 9.55 -11.36
C ARG A 260 -5.65 8.87 -10.28
N ALA A 261 -5.97 7.64 -9.90
CA ALA A 261 -5.25 6.96 -8.82
C ALA A 261 -3.81 6.61 -9.26
N PRO A 262 -2.82 6.82 -8.38
CA PRO A 262 -1.45 6.38 -8.63
C PRO A 262 -1.40 4.84 -8.71
N THR A 263 -0.45 4.33 -9.47
CA THR A 263 -0.22 2.88 -9.57
C THR A 263 0.92 2.48 -8.63
N ARG A 264 0.60 2.22 -7.36
CA ARG A 264 1.57 1.93 -6.31
C ARG A 264 1.05 1.00 -5.24
N SER A 265 1.94 0.46 -4.42
CA SER A 265 1.57 -0.37 -3.28
C SER A 265 0.70 0.41 -2.27
N GLY A 266 -0.28 -0.25 -1.65
CA GLY A 266 -1.26 0.39 -0.75
C GLY A 266 -2.40 1.14 -1.45
N TYR A 267 -2.49 1.07 -2.79
CA TYR A 267 -3.62 1.58 -3.57
C TYR A 267 -4.27 0.43 -4.34
N PRO A 268 -5.62 0.34 -4.33
CA PRO A 268 -6.33 -0.50 -5.29
C PRO A 268 -5.87 -0.21 -6.71
N ARG A 269 -5.51 -1.24 -7.48
CA ARG A 269 -5.05 -1.04 -8.86
C ARG A 269 -6.20 -0.45 -9.69
N PRO A 270 -5.94 0.44 -10.68
CA PRO A 270 -6.97 0.90 -11.61
C PRO A 270 -7.73 -0.25 -12.30
N SER A 271 -7.07 -1.38 -12.55
CA SER A 271 -7.69 -2.60 -13.06
C SER A 271 -8.82 -3.14 -12.17
N ALA A 272 -8.71 -2.98 -10.84
CA ALA A 272 -9.76 -3.38 -9.91
C ALA A 272 -11.00 -2.50 -10.07
N ALA A 273 -10.84 -1.18 -10.28
CA ALA A 273 -11.96 -0.28 -10.51
C ALA A 273 -12.72 -0.63 -11.79
N HIS A 274 -12.01 -0.91 -12.89
CA HIS A 274 -12.61 -1.45 -14.11
C HIS A 274 -13.35 -2.77 -13.87
N ALA A 275 -12.78 -3.71 -13.12
CA ALA A 275 -13.47 -4.95 -12.80
C ALA A 275 -14.78 -4.72 -11.99
N TRP A 276 -14.78 -3.76 -11.07
CA TRP A 276 -15.99 -3.39 -10.32
C TRP A 276 -17.04 -2.66 -11.18
N MET A 277 -16.62 -1.84 -12.16
CA MET A 277 -17.53 -1.26 -13.16
C MET A 277 -18.12 -2.34 -14.07
N GLY A 278 -17.33 -3.36 -14.46
CA GLY A 278 -17.84 -4.51 -15.19
C GLY A 278 -18.94 -5.24 -14.42
N ARG A 279 -18.74 -5.48 -13.12
CA ARG A 279 -19.76 -6.08 -12.24
C ARG A 279 -21.00 -5.19 -12.11
N LEU A 280 -20.82 -3.88 -12.01
CA LEU A 280 -21.92 -2.92 -11.99
C LEU A 280 -22.79 -3.03 -13.26
N PHE A 281 -22.17 -3.12 -14.43
CA PHE A 281 -22.90 -3.30 -15.69
C PHE A 281 -23.54 -4.70 -15.82
N GLU A 282 -22.90 -5.76 -15.33
CA GLU A 282 -23.55 -7.08 -15.21
C GLU A 282 -24.83 -7.00 -14.35
N ASP A 283 -24.77 -6.32 -13.19
CA ASP A 283 -25.92 -6.12 -12.29
C ASP A 283 -27.04 -5.30 -12.95
N GLN A 284 -26.73 -4.48 -13.97
CA GLN A 284 -27.67 -3.72 -14.80
C GLN A 284 -28.12 -4.46 -16.07
N ASN A 285 -27.67 -5.70 -16.28
CA ASN A 285 -27.92 -6.49 -17.49
C ASN A 285 -27.34 -5.86 -18.79
N LYS A 286 -26.31 -5.02 -18.66
CA LYS A 286 -25.57 -4.36 -19.75
C LYS A 286 -24.32 -5.17 -20.12
N MET A 287 -24.54 -6.28 -20.82
CA MET A 287 -23.49 -7.31 -21.00
C MET A 287 -22.34 -6.86 -21.90
N GLU A 288 -22.60 -6.02 -22.90
CA GLU A 288 -21.57 -5.50 -23.79
C GLU A 288 -20.65 -4.52 -23.05
N GLU A 289 -21.24 -3.58 -22.29
CA GLU A 289 -20.49 -2.63 -21.46
C GLU A 289 -19.72 -3.36 -20.35
N ALA A 290 -20.32 -4.37 -19.73
CA ALA A 290 -19.63 -5.22 -18.76
C ALA A 290 -18.39 -5.88 -19.35
N ALA A 291 -18.51 -6.47 -20.55
CA ALA A 291 -17.38 -7.11 -21.23
C ALA A 291 -16.25 -6.12 -21.51
N LEU A 292 -16.55 -4.90 -21.99
CA LEU A 292 -15.55 -3.86 -22.25
C LEU A 292 -14.77 -3.47 -20.99
N GLU A 293 -15.45 -3.35 -19.86
CA GLU A 293 -14.80 -3.01 -18.59
C GLU A 293 -13.92 -4.16 -18.06
N PHE A 294 -14.36 -5.42 -18.19
CA PHE A 294 -13.52 -6.56 -17.84
C PHE A 294 -12.30 -6.69 -18.76
N GLU A 295 -12.44 -6.43 -20.06
CA GLU A 295 -11.32 -6.38 -21.00
C GLU A 295 -10.33 -5.26 -20.64
N SER A 296 -10.83 -4.10 -20.23
CA SER A 296 -10.00 -2.99 -19.77
C SER A 296 -9.24 -3.34 -18.48
N ALA A 297 -9.89 -4.03 -17.54
CA ALA A 297 -9.24 -4.58 -16.37
C ALA A 297 -8.10 -5.56 -16.73
N LEU A 298 -8.32 -6.47 -17.68
CA LEU A 298 -7.30 -7.44 -18.13
C LEU A 298 -6.16 -6.81 -18.94
N LYS A 299 -6.43 -5.72 -19.65
CA LYS A 299 -5.38 -4.96 -20.35
C LYS A 299 -4.40 -4.33 -19.35
N LEU A 300 -4.91 -3.86 -18.22
CA LEU A 300 -4.11 -3.25 -17.15
C LEU A 300 -3.46 -4.28 -16.23
N ASP A 301 -4.18 -5.36 -15.92
CA ASP A 301 -3.70 -6.49 -15.13
C ASP A 301 -4.23 -7.81 -15.71
N PRO A 302 -3.41 -8.50 -16.54
CA PRO A 302 -3.79 -9.78 -17.13
C PRO A 302 -4.13 -10.87 -16.11
N LYS A 303 -3.75 -10.71 -14.84
CA LYS A 303 -4.01 -11.66 -13.75
C LYS A 303 -5.24 -11.30 -12.91
N ASN A 304 -6.01 -10.27 -13.30
CA ASN A 304 -7.22 -9.90 -12.59
C ASN A 304 -8.26 -11.04 -12.65
N LYS A 305 -8.39 -11.78 -11.54
CA LYS A 305 -9.24 -12.98 -11.45
C LYS A 305 -10.72 -12.67 -11.69
N MET A 306 -11.20 -11.56 -11.14
CA MET A 306 -12.60 -11.15 -11.27
C MET A 306 -12.97 -10.95 -12.74
N ALA A 307 -12.13 -10.24 -13.49
CA ALA A 307 -12.33 -10.02 -14.92
C ALA A 307 -12.17 -11.29 -15.77
N GLN A 308 -11.18 -12.14 -15.47
CA GLN A 308 -11.01 -13.44 -16.14
C GLN A 308 -12.25 -14.34 -15.99
N GLU A 309 -12.76 -14.45 -14.76
CA GLU A 309 -13.92 -15.27 -14.45
C GLU A 309 -15.19 -14.72 -15.10
N ALA A 310 -15.39 -13.39 -15.05
CA ALA A 310 -16.56 -12.75 -15.64
C ALA A 310 -16.64 -12.91 -17.17
N LEU A 311 -15.56 -12.63 -17.90
CA LEU A 311 -15.54 -12.84 -19.36
C LEU A 311 -15.73 -14.30 -19.75
N LYS A 312 -15.24 -15.25 -18.93
CA LYS A 312 -15.51 -16.67 -19.15
C LYS A 312 -16.98 -17.03 -18.98
N ARG A 313 -17.71 -16.37 -18.07
CA ARG A 313 -19.16 -16.54 -17.92
C ARG A 313 -19.92 -15.91 -19.10
N LEU A 314 -19.58 -14.68 -19.48
CA LEU A 314 -20.24 -13.95 -20.57
C LEU A 314 -20.09 -14.64 -21.93
N LYS A 315 -18.98 -15.36 -22.18
CA LYS A 315 -18.78 -16.16 -23.41
C LYS A 315 -19.57 -17.47 -23.44
N LYS A 316 -20.15 -17.89 -22.32
CA LYS A 316 -20.87 -19.17 -22.18
C LYS A 316 -22.38 -19.02 -22.12
N GLY A 317 -22.89 -17.82 -21.81
CA GLY A 317 -24.30 -17.46 -21.89
C GLY A 317 -24.64 -17.02 -23.31
#